data_AF-A0A5B2WP14-F1
#
_entry.id   AF-A0A5B2WP14-F1
#
_cell.length_a   1.000
_cell.length_b   1.000
_cell.length_c   1.000
_cell.angle_alpha   90.00
_cell.angle_beta   90.00
_cell.angle_gamma   90.00
#
_symmetry.space_group_name_H-M   'P 1'
#
loop_
_entity.id
_entity.type
_entity.pdbx_description
1 polymer ?
#
loop_
_entity_poly.entity_id
_entity_poly.type
_entity_poly.pdbx_seq_one_letter_code
_entity_poly.pdbx_strand_id
1 'polypeptide(L)' 'MERTDVRKVWTVPAHSGMGPVTVEVELPKVKVTDSEGRYILIAPSQSETLGDKISDIHYWMNAEDDWVEPDPA' A
#
# COMPACT_ATOMS: atom_id res chain seq x y z
N MET A 1 17.11 -23.07 16.01
CA MET A 1 17.26 -21.74 15.37
C MET A 1 16.39 -20.78 16.15
N GLU A 2 17.00 -19.87 16.89
CA GLU A 2 16.26 -18.71 17.42
C GLU A 2 15.75 -17.91 16.22
N ARG A 3 14.43 -17.75 16.11
CA ARG A 3 13.87 -16.81 15.15
C ARG A 3 14.19 -15.43 15.70
N THR A 4 15.11 -14.72 15.06
CA THR A 4 15.28 -13.30 15.35
C THR A 4 14.01 -12.61 14.88
N ASP A 5 13.12 -12.24 15.81
CA ASP A 5 11.91 -11.48 15.51
C ASP A 5 12.32 -10.13 14.91
N VAL A 6 12.35 -10.04 13.58
CA VAL A 6 12.58 -8.79 12.88
C VAL A 6 11.30 -7.98 12.98
N ARG A 7 11.32 -6.95 13.83
CA ARG A 7 10.24 -5.97 13.96
C ARG A 7 10.66 -4.63 13.37
N LYS A 8 9.83 -4.08 12.48
CA LYS A 8 9.97 -2.72 11.95
C LYS A 8 8.61 -2.04 11.92
N VAL A 9 8.57 -0.78 12.36
CA VAL A 9 7.34 0.03 12.37
C VAL A 9 7.63 1.36 11.70
N TRP A 10 6.75 1.80 10.81
CA TRP A 10 6.81 3.13 10.22
C TRP A 10 5.41 3.64 9.86
N THR A 11 5.32 4.94 9.61
CA THR A 11 4.08 5.61 9.24
C THR A 11 4.18 6.13 7.82
N VAL A 12 3.15 5.85 7.02
CA VAL A 12 2.88 6.51 5.76
C VAL A 12 2.04 7.75 6.07
N PRO A 13 2.48 8.96 5.67
CA PRO A 13 1.77 10.20 5.97
C PRO A 13 0.40 10.25 5.28
N ALA A 14 -0.48 11.10 5.82
CA ALA A 14 -1.78 11.39 5.22
C ALA A 14 -1.64 11.96 3.81
N HIS A 15 -2.58 11.63 2.92
CA HIS A 15 -2.60 12.12 1.54
C HIS A 15 -4.04 12.24 1.04
N SER A 16 -4.36 13.34 0.33
CA SER A 16 -5.65 13.55 -0.36
C SER A 16 -6.90 13.27 0.50
N GLY A 17 -6.91 13.76 1.75
CA GLY A 17 -8.02 13.57 2.68
C GLY A 17 -8.07 12.21 3.37
N MET A 18 -7.18 11.28 3.02
CA MET A 18 -7.00 10.01 3.70
C MET A 18 -6.04 10.18 4.88
N GLY A 19 -6.41 9.68 6.06
CA GLY A 19 -5.57 9.73 7.25
C GLY A 19 -4.28 8.89 7.13
N PRO A 20 -3.32 9.05 8.05
CA PRO A 20 -2.06 8.32 8.00
C PRO A 20 -2.28 6.82 8.20
N VAL A 21 -1.35 6.02 7.68
CA VAL A 21 -1.36 4.56 7.81
C VAL A 21 -0.12 4.10 8.55
N THR A 22 -0.27 3.22 9.53
CA THR A 22 0.85 2.60 10.24
C THR A 22 1.12 1.22 9.65
N VAL A 23 2.39 0.97 9.29
CA VAL A 23 2.85 -0.33 8.81
C VAL A 23 3.77 -0.94 9.85
N GLU A 24 3.45 -2.16 10.26
CA GLU A 24 4.25 -2.99 11.15
C GLU A 24 4.61 -4.30 10.46
N VAL A 25 5.91 -4.59 10.38
CA VAL A 25 6.43 -5.86 9.90
C VAL A 25 6.96 -6.62 11.11
N GLU A 26 6.40 -7.79 11.37
CA GLU A 26 6.83 -8.73 12.40
C GLU A 26 6.80 -10.12 11.77
N LEU A 27 7.95 -10.68 11.39
CA LEU A 27 7.97 -11.97 10.68
C LEU A 27 7.26 -13.06 11.51
N PRO A 28 6.30 -13.82 10.93
CA PRO A 28 6.05 -13.99 9.49
C PRO A 28 4.83 -13.21 8.95
N LYS A 29 4.54 -12.00 9.45
CA LYS A 29 3.33 -11.22 9.11
C LYS A 29 3.66 -9.73 8.91
N VAL A 30 2.81 -9.08 8.13
CA VAL A 30 2.80 -7.63 7.93
C VAL A 30 1.40 -7.13 8.30
N LYS A 31 1.34 -6.08 9.11
CA LYS A 31 0.11 -5.42 9.55
C LYS A 31 0.08 -3.99 8.99
N VAL A 32 -1.03 -3.64 8.37
CA VAL A 32 -1.29 -2.28 7.87
C VAL A 32 -2.53 -1.76 8.59
N THR A 33 -2.41 -0.66 9.34
CA THR A 33 -3.48 -0.08 10.16
C THR A 33 -3.81 1.32 9.67
N ASP A 34 -5.09 1.58 9.38
CA ASP A 34 -5.56 2.91 8.96
C ASP A 34 -5.76 3.86 10.15
N SER A 35 -6.11 5.12 9.84
CA SER A 35 -6.34 6.16 10.84
C SER A 35 -7.57 5.92 11.74
N GLU A 36 -8.45 5.00 11.37
CA GLU A 36 -9.62 4.58 12.16
C GLU A 36 -9.31 3.34 13.02
N GLY A 37 -8.07 2.84 12.97
CA GLY A 37 -7.63 1.65 13.73
C GLY A 37 -8.01 0.32 13.09
N ARG A 38 -8.61 0.33 11.89
CA ARG A 38 -8.89 -0.90 11.12
C ARG A 38 -7.60 -1.40 10.51
N TYR A 39 -7.44 -2.72 10.39
CA TYR A 39 -6.21 -3.28 9.85
C TYR A 39 -6.43 -4.53 9.03
N ILE A 40 -5.46 -4.78 8.15
CA ILE A 40 -5.30 -6.05 7.44
C ILE A 40 -3.98 -6.70 7.86
N LEU A 41 -3.98 -8.04 7.88
CA LEU A 41 -2.78 -8.86 8.09
C LEU A 41 -2.49 -9.61 6.79
N ILE A 42 -1.24 -9.55 6.36
CA ILE A 42 -0.78 -10.25 5.15
C ILE A 42 0.51 -11.01 5.44
N ALA A 43 0.71 -12.13 4.77
CA ALA A 43 1.99 -12.82 4.77
C ALA A 43 3.03 -12.01 3.96
N PRO A 44 4.34 -12.13 4.27
CA PRO A 44 5.40 -11.51 3.49
C PRO A 44 5.30 -11.82 1.98
N SER A 45 4.97 -13.06 1.62
CA SER A 45 4.77 -13.45 0.22
C SER A 45 3.56 -12.78 -0.46
N GLN A 46 2.54 -12.38 0.31
CA GLN A 46 1.41 -11.63 -0.21
C GLN A 46 1.70 -10.14 -0.34
N SER A 47 2.68 -9.62 0.42
CA SER A 47 3.00 -8.19 0.44
C SER A 47 3.61 -7.70 -0.88
N GLU A 48 4.41 -8.55 -1.54
CA GLU A 48 4.97 -8.28 -2.86
C GLU A 48 3.84 -8.15 -3.91
N THR A 49 2.99 -9.18 -4.03
CA THR A 49 1.87 -9.17 -4.97
C THR A 49 0.87 -8.04 -4.69
N LEU A 50 0.62 -7.72 -3.42
CA LEU A 50 -0.26 -6.61 -3.05
C LEU A 50 0.35 -5.26 -3.45
N GLY A 51 1.67 -5.09 -3.25
CA GLY A 51 2.40 -3.88 -3.65
C GLY A 51 2.32 -3.63 -5.16
N ASP A 52 2.51 -4.67 -5.97
CA ASP A 52 2.39 -4.58 -7.43
C ASP A 52 0.97 -4.14 -7.84
N LYS A 53 -0.05 -4.77 -7.25
CA LYS A 53 -1.46 -4.45 -7.59
C LYS A 53 -1.87 -3.05 -7.17
N ILE A 54 -1.38 -2.56 -6.02
CA ILE A 54 -1.61 -1.18 -5.60
C ILE A 54 -0.91 -0.19 -6.55
N SER A 55 0.29 -0.53 -7.01
CA SER A 55 1.03 0.29 -7.98
C SER A 55 0.31 0.36 -9.33
N ASP A 56 -0.23 -0.77 -9.81
CA ASP A 56 -1.07 -0.83 -11.02
C ASP A 56 -2.28 0.10 -10.90
N ILE A 57 -2.99 0.05 -9.77
CA ILE A 57 -4.17 0.91 -9.51
C ILE A 57 -3.76 2.39 -9.48
N HIS A 58 -2.66 2.72 -8.80
CA HIS A 58 -2.14 4.09 -8.78
C HIS A 58 -1.81 4.58 -10.19
N TYR A 59 -1.13 3.75 -11.00
CA TYR A 59 -0.82 4.09 -12.38
C TYR A 59 -2.09 4.36 -13.20
N TRP A 60 -3.09 3.47 -13.12
CA TRP A 60 -4.36 3.65 -13.83
C TRP A 60 -5.06 4.96 -13.45
N MET A 61 -5.19 5.25 -12.16
CA MET A 61 -5.85 6.49 -11.70
C MET A 61 -5.14 7.77 -12.16
N ASN A 62 -3.83 7.70 -12.45
CA ASN A 62 -3.05 8.86 -12.93
C ASN A 62 -2.82 8.84 -14.45
N ALA A 63 -3.12 7.74 -15.15
CA ALA A 63 -2.98 7.64 -16.59
C ALA A 63 -4.16 8.25 -17.36
N GLU A 64 -5.31 8.48 -16.70
CA GLU A 64 -6.49 9.10 -17.33
C GLU A 64 -6.35 10.63 -17.53
N ASP A 65 -5.27 11.26 -17.06
CA ASP A 65 -4.93 12.66 -17.34
C ASP A 65 -4.35 12.87 -18.77
N ASP A 66 -4.16 11.80 -19.55
CA ASP A 66 -3.60 11.83 -20.92
C ASP A 66 -4.65 11.51 -22.02
N TRP A 67 -5.94 11.64 -21.73
CA TRP A 67 -7.00 11.58 -22.75
C TRP A 67 -7.06 12.90 -23.53
N VAL A 68 -6.28 12.98 -24.61
CA VAL A 68 -6.48 13.98 -25.68
C VAL A 68 -7.66 13.51 -26.53
N GLU A 69 -8.76 14.27 -26.56
CA GLU A 69 -9.84 14.03 -27.53
C GLU A 69 -9.25 14.05 -28.95
N PRO A 70 -9.50 13.02 -29.79
CA PRO A 70 -9.04 13.05 -31.17
C PRO A 70 -9.71 14.20 -31.91
N ASP A 71 -8.90 14.99 -32.62
CA ASP A 71 -9.36 16.11 -33.44
C ASP A 71 -10.43 15.60 -34.44
N PRO A 72 -11.66 16.14 -34.42
CA PRO A 72 -12.70 15.70 -35.32
C PRO A 72 -12.33 16.11 -36.75
N ALA A 73 -11.97 15.13 -37.57
CA ALA A 73 -11.81 15.27 -39.02
C ALA A 73 -13.16 15.40 -39.75
#